data_AF-K9X1W2-F1
#
_entry.id   AF-K9X1W2-F1
#
_cell.length_a   1.000
_cell.length_b   1.000
_cell.length_c   1.000
_cell.angle_alpha   90.00
_cell.angle_beta   90.00
_cell.angle_gamma   90.00
#
_symmetry.space_group_name_H-M   'P 1'
#
loop_
_entity.id
_entity.type
_entity.pdbx_description
1 polymer ?
#
loop_
_entity_poly.entity_id
_entity_poly.type
_entity_poly.pdbx_seq_one_letter_code
_entity_poly.pdbx_strand_id
1 'polypeptide(L)' 'MTTHTQTHQIKTELTLHDTAQTPLTIHAITLNLTTQNDTPIESHLTFQINPELYQRIYPAVCRLG' A
#
# COMPACT_ATOMS: atom_id res chain seq x y z
N MET A 1 7.77 26.53 6.75
CA MET A 1 6.95 25.31 6.77
C MET A 1 7.89 24.12 6.84
N THR A 2 7.86 23.36 7.93
CA THR A 2 8.70 22.18 8.10
C THR A 2 7.87 20.94 7.76
N THR A 3 8.25 20.28 6.68
CA THR A 3 7.75 18.94 6.35
C THR A 3 8.69 17.91 6.95
N HIS A 4 8.13 16.84 7.49
CA HIS A 4 8.89 15.74 8.07
C HIS A 4 8.28 14.41 7.65
N THR A 5 9.11 13.49 7.19
CA THR A 5 8.66 12.14 6.81
C THR A 5 9.23 11.14 7.79
N GLN A 6 8.34 10.38 8.43
CA GLN A 6 8.68 9.27 9.31
C GLN A 6 8.49 7.95 8.56
N THR A 7 9.54 7.13 8.56
CA THR A 7 9.48 5.77 7.99
C THR A 7 9.27 4.77 9.11
N HIS A 8 8.12 4.09 9.10
CA HIS A 8 7.78 3.04 10.04
C HIS A 8 7.91 1.67 9.35
N GLN A 9 8.72 0.80 9.92
CA GLN A 9 8.81 -0.60 9.51
C GLN A 9 7.60 -1.33 10.08
N ILE A 10 6.67 -1.76 9.24
CA ILE A 10 5.49 -2.47 9.72
C ILE A 10 5.73 -3.99 9.72
N LYS A 11 6.50 -4.51 8.75
CA LYS A 11 6.87 -5.94 8.63
C LYS A 11 5.71 -6.88 9.02
N THR A 12 4.53 -6.59 8.50
CA THR A 12 3.28 -7.27 8.85
C THR A 12 2.64 -7.85 7.60
N GLU A 13 1.70 -8.74 7.81
CA GLU A 13 0.80 -9.22 6.77
C GLU A 13 -0.43 -8.31 6.70
N LEU A 14 -0.84 -7.98 5.47
CA LEU A 14 -2.10 -7.31 5.17
C LEU A 14 -2.96 -8.27 4.36
N THR A 15 -4.21 -8.45 4.78
CA THR A 15 -5.18 -9.24 4.01
C THR A 15 -6.04 -8.29 3.20
N LEU A 16 -5.94 -8.38 1.88
CA LEU A 16 -6.77 -7.66 0.93
C LEU A 16 -8.10 -8.41 0.78
N HIS A 17 -9.18 -7.76 1.17
CA HIS A 17 -10.53 -8.26 0.97
C HIS A 17 -11.13 -7.62 -0.28
N ASP A 18 -11.61 -8.45 -1.20
CA ASP A 18 -12.41 -8.03 -2.36
C ASP A 18 -13.72 -8.83 -2.28
N THR A 19 -14.86 -8.16 -2.46
CA THR A 19 -16.18 -8.81 -2.40
C THR A 19 -16.38 -9.84 -3.51
N ALA A 20 -15.62 -9.74 -4.60
CA ALA A 20 -15.70 -10.63 -5.75
C ALA A 20 -14.61 -11.71 -5.81
N GLN A 21 -13.61 -11.67 -4.93
CA GLN A 21 -12.44 -12.56 -4.99
C GLN A 21 -12.08 -13.14 -3.62
N THR A 22 -11.33 -14.23 -3.63
CA THR A 22 -10.79 -14.79 -2.38
C THR A 22 -9.87 -13.76 -1.71
N PRO A 23 -9.87 -13.64 -0.36
CA PRO A 23 -8.94 -12.78 0.34
C PRO A 23 -7.49 -13.09 -0.03
N LEU A 24 -6.65 -12.07 -0.18
CA LEU A 24 -5.25 -12.21 -0.56
C LEU A 24 -4.35 -11.60 0.51
N THR A 25 -3.49 -12.41 1.12
CA THR A 25 -2.49 -11.94 2.07
C THR A 25 -1.25 -11.45 1.32
N ILE A 26 -0.80 -10.23 1.63
CA ILE A 26 0.40 -9.60 1.10
C ILE A 26 1.29 -9.14 2.25
N HIS A 27 2.60 -9.07 2.02
CA HIS A 27 3.55 -8.61 3.03
C HIS A 27 3.79 -7.10 2.89
N ALA A 28 3.40 -6.35 3.91
CA ALA A 28 3.70 -4.93 4.03
C ALA A 28 5.07 -4.72 4.66
N ILE A 29 5.89 -3.87 4.02
CA ILE A 29 7.28 -3.64 4.41
C ILE A 29 7.35 -2.36 5.24
N THR A 30 6.88 -1.23 4.69
CA THR A 30 7.04 0.10 5.30
C THR A 30 5.81 0.98 5.10
N LEU A 31 5.57 1.86 6.08
CA LEU A 31 4.68 3.01 5.96
C LEU A 31 5.48 4.27 6.17
N ASN A 32 5.43 5.15 5.19
CA ASN A 32 6.01 6.48 5.29
C ASN A 32 4.87 7.45 5.58
N LEU A 33 4.97 8.20 6.67
CA LEU A 33 4.01 9.21 7.06
C LEU A 33 4.69 10.58 6.97
N THR A 34 4.20 11.44 6.07
CA THR A 34 4.67 12.81 5.97
C THR A 34 3.72 13.72 6.73
N THR A 35 4.27 14.48 7.68
CA THR A 35 3.56 15.48 8.45
C THR A 35 4.03 16.88 8.09
N GLN A 36 3.12 17.84 8.20
CA GLN A 36 3.40 19.26 8.16
C GLN A 36 2.78 19.88 9.41
N ASN A 37 3.59 20.51 10.26
CA ASN A 37 3.16 21.03 11.57
C ASN A 37 2.40 19.95 12.37
N ASP A 38 2.99 18.76 12.47
CA ASP A 38 2.43 17.58 13.16
C ASP A 38 1.10 17.05 12.59
N THR A 39 0.62 17.60 11.48
CA THR A 39 -0.58 17.13 10.79
C THR A 39 -0.17 16.22 9.63
N PRO A 40 -0.66 14.98 9.55
CA PRO A 40 -0.42 14.11 8.40
C PRO A 40 -0.97 14.72 7.11
N ILE A 41 -0.12 14.82 6.08
CA ILE A 41 -0.50 15.32 4.76
C ILE A 41 -0.36 14.25 3.67
N GLU A 42 0.45 13.23 3.89
CA GLU A 42 0.68 12.14 2.95
C GLU A 42 1.03 10.85 3.70
N SER A 43 0.56 9.73 3.19
CA SER A 43 0.92 8.40 3.66
C SER A 43 1.25 7.49 2.47
N HIS A 44 2.42 6.86 2.48
CA HIS A 44 2.85 5.93 1.44
C HIS A 44 3.13 4.54 2.04
N LEU A 45 2.38 3.54 1.58
CA LEU A 45 2.53 2.16 2.01
C LEU A 45 3.28 1.36 0.95
N THR A 46 4.39 0.75 1.34
CA THR A 46 5.17 -0.15 0.48
C THR A 46 4.93 -1.60 0.90
N PHE A 47 4.53 -2.43 -0.05
CA PHE A 47 4.30 -3.86 0.13
C PHE A 47 4.89 -4.67 -1.03
N GLN A 48 5.09 -5.96 -0.81
CA GLN A 48 5.59 -6.87 -1.83
C GLN A 48 4.48 -7.23 -2.82
N ILE A 49 4.80 -7.15 -4.11
CA ILE A 49 3.94 -7.67 -5.17
C ILE A 49 4.21 -9.17 -5.31
N ASN A 50 3.18 -9.99 -5.11
CA ASN A 50 3.20 -11.41 -5.47
C ASN A 50 2.48 -11.63 -6.82
N PRO A 51 2.69 -12.77 -7.50
CA PRO A 51 2.07 -13.05 -8.79
C PRO A 51 0.53 -12.98 -8.77
N GLU A 52 -0.09 -13.42 -7.68
CA GLU A 52 -1.54 -13.39 -7.50
C GLU A 52 -2.08 -11.96 -7.44
N LEU A 53 -1.42 -11.06 -6.71
CA LEU A 53 -1.77 -9.66 -6.65
C LEU A 53 -1.57 -9.00 -8.01
N TYR A 54 -0.44 -9.29 -8.67
CA TYR A 54 -0.15 -8.78 -10.01
C TYR A 54 -1.26 -9.15 -11.00
N GLN A 55 -1.72 -10.40 -10.99
CA GLN A 55 -2.83 -10.85 -11.84
C GLN A 55 -4.17 -10.16 -11.52
N ARG A 56 -4.41 -9.73 -10.28
CA ARG A 56 -5.63 -9.01 -9.91
C ARG A 56 -5.62 -7.55 -10.38
N ILE A 57 -4.46 -6.89 -10.31
CA ILE A 57 -4.33 -5.48 -10.71
C ILE A 57 -4.10 -5.30 -12.22
N TYR A 58 -3.45 -6.25 -12.88
CA TYR A 58 -3.12 -6.17 -14.31
C TYR A 58 -4.34 -6.03 -15.25
N PRO A 59 -5.45 -6.79 -15.11
CA PRO A 59 -6.63 -6.62 -15.97
C PRO A 59 -7.34 -5.27 -15.76
N ALA A 60 -7.12 -4.57 -14.64
CA ALA A 60 -7.64 -3.23 -14.42
C ALA A 60 -6.82 -2.15 -15.14
N VAL A 61 -5.50 -2.36 -15.30
CA VAL A 61 -4.58 -1.38 -15.93
C VAL A 61 -4.75 -1.32 -17.46
N CYS A 62 -5.10 -2.44 -18.12
CA CYS A 62 -5.31 -2.45 -19.58
C CYS A 62 -6.69 -1.96 -20.05
N ARG A 63 -7.62 -1.64 -19.16
CA ARG A 63 -8.98 -1.14 -19.51
C ARG A 63 -9.09 0.39 -19.57
N LEU A 64 -8.01 1.11 -19.32
CA LEU A 64 -7.93 2.58 -19.40
C LEU A 64 -7.21 3.07 -20.68
N GLY A 65 -7.08 2.21 -21.70
CA GLY A 65 -6.55 2.54 -23.03
C GLY A 65 -7.65 2.70 -24.06
#